data_AF-A0A0A0EVQ8-F1
#
_entry.id   AF-A0A0A0EVQ8-F1
#
_cell.length_a   1.000
_cell.length_b   1.000
_cell.length_c   1.000
_cell.angle_alpha   90.00
_cell.angle_beta   90.00
_cell.angle_gamma   90.00
#
_symmetry.space_group_name_H-M   'P 1'
#
loop_
_entity.id
_entity.type
_entity.pdbx_description
1 polymer ?
#
loop_
_entity_poly.entity_id
_entity_poly.type
_entity_poly.pdbx_seq_one_letter_code
_entity_poly.pdbx_strand_id
1 'polypeptide(L)'
;MADQIAAASAYRLAHEDAELLSSDDLRPLRLQLEYLKPERAMRAAGIKSTIVVFGSARILSLGDAAARLDQVQSQNRENPGRPNAHTEMMAALRAVKYSRYYSEAQRFASLVSRRFQHEGRREFVVVTGGGPGIMEAANRGAFQVGAPSVGLNVALPHEQQPNPYITPELAFRFRYFSLRKMHFLMRAKALVAFPGGFGTIDELFEVLTLVQTCKMPKVPVILVGSAFWKSLIDFDFLCEEDLVSREDLTLFSYAESADDIVRQLETYYGDQVPSATTPESVP
;
A
#
# COMPACT_ATOMS: atom_id res chain seq x y z
N MET A 1 30.98 32.07 31.35
CA MET A 1 31.27 30.64 31.59
C MET A 1 29.98 29.85 31.82
N ALA A 2 29.10 30.24 32.75
CA ALA A 2 27.81 29.57 32.96
C ALA A 2 26.91 29.55 31.70
N ASP A 3 26.78 30.68 31.00
CA ASP A 3 25.98 30.75 29.76
C ASP A 3 26.56 29.90 28.63
N GLN A 4 27.89 29.74 28.59
CA GLN A 4 28.57 28.87 27.62
C GLN A 4 28.31 27.40 27.92
N ILE A 5 28.24 27.01 29.20
CA ILE A 5 27.87 25.65 29.61
C ILE A 5 26.40 25.40 29.27
N ALA A 6 25.50 26.34 29.55
CA ALA A 6 24.07 26.21 29.27
C ALA A 6 23.75 26.03 27.77
N ALA A 7 24.56 26.63 26.89
CA ALA A 7 24.41 26.51 25.44
C ALA A 7 25.10 25.26 24.84
N ALA A 8 25.98 24.59 25.58
CA ALA A 8 26.75 23.44 25.10
C ALA A 8 25.85 22.22 24.88
N SER A 9 26.07 21.48 23.78
CA SER A 9 25.31 20.26 23.47
C SER A 9 25.41 19.20 24.58
N ALA A 10 26.60 19.03 25.17
CA ALA A 10 26.84 18.10 26.28
C ALA A 10 26.03 18.40 27.56
N TYR A 11 25.48 19.61 27.70
CA TYR A 11 24.63 19.99 28.84
C TYR A 11 23.13 19.81 28.56
N ARG A 12 22.74 19.48 27.31
CA ARG A 12 21.34 19.21 26.94
C ARG A 12 20.91 17.85 27.48
N LEU A 13 19.63 17.71 27.81
CA LEU A 13 19.05 16.41 28.12
C LEU A 13 19.07 15.53 26.86
N ALA A 14 19.54 14.29 26.99
CA ALA A 14 19.75 13.41 25.84
C ALA A 14 18.48 13.14 24.99
N HIS A 15 17.30 13.14 25.61
CA HIS A 15 16.03 12.93 24.91
C HIS A 15 15.47 14.20 24.25
N GLU A 16 16.06 15.37 24.52
CA GLU A 16 15.75 16.65 23.89
C GLU A 16 16.81 17.03 22.83
N ASP A 17 17.95 16.36 22.82
CA ASP A 17 19.05 16.62 21.89
C ASP A 17 18.80 15.98 20.51
N ALA A 18 18.21 16.77 19.60
CA ALA A 18 17.92 16.33 18.24
C ALA A 18 19.16 15.93 17.43
N GLU A 19 20.33 16.54 17.67
CA GLU A 19 21.57 16.19 16.97
C GLU A 19 22.00 14.78 17.37
N LEU A 20 22.04 14.51 18.68
CA LEU A 20 22.31 13.17 19.21
C LEU A 20 21.28 12.15 18.71
N LEU A 21 19.99 12.46 18.80
CA LEU A 21 18.90 11.57 18.36
C LEU A 21 18.91 11.30 16.85
N SER A 22 19.55 12.16 16.05
CA SER A 22 19.69 11.99 14.59
C SER A 22 20.99 11.31 14.18
N SER A 23 21.96 11.17 15.09
CA SER A 23 23.29 10.59 14.84
C SER A 23 23.23 9.13 14.40
N ASP A 24 24.23 8.64 13.67
CA ASP A 24 24.23 7.26 13.20
C ASP A 24 24.24 6.22 14.32
N ASP A 25 24.90 6.51 15.45
CA ASP A 25 24.98 5.62 16.61
C ASP A 25 23.61 5.33 17.23
N LEU A 26 22.67 6.28 17.14
CA LEU A 26 21.31 6.12 17.64
C LEU A 26 20.32 5.58 16.60
N ARG A 27 20.81 5.08 15.45
CA ARG A 27 19.98 4.39 14.46
C ARG A 27 19.18 3.22 15.07
N PRO A 28 19.72 2.36 15.96
CA PRO A 28 18.93 1.29 16.58
C PRO A 28 17.73 1.81 17.37
N LEU A 29 17.86 2.93 18.09
CA LEU A 29 16.75 3.55 18.82
C LEU A 29 15.70 4.11 17.86
N ARG A 30 16.12 4.77 16.77
CA ARG A 30 15.17 5.27 15.75
C ARG A 30 14.40 4.13 15.07
N LEU A 31 15.05 3.01 14.78
CA LEU A 31 14.39 1.80 14.28
C LEU A 31 13.35 1.29 15.28
N GLN A 32 13.69 1.25 16.57
CA GLN A 32 12.74 0.86 17.62
C GLN A 32 11.54 1.82 17.69
N LEU A 33 11.75 3.13 17.54
CA LEU A 33 10.68 4.13 17.52
C LEU A 33 9.76 3.98 16.29
N GLU A 34 10.32 3.75 15.10
CA GLU A 34 9.54 3.50 13.88
C GLU A 34 8.80 2.15 13.91
N TYR A 35 9.30 1.18 14.68
CA TYR A 35 8.54 -0.03 14.98
C TYR A 35 7.38 0.26 15.95
N LEU A 36 7.67 0.90 17.10
CA LEU A 36 6.71 1.05 18.19
C LEU A 36 5.59 2.07 17.90
N LYS A 37 5.88 3.18 17.22
CA LYS A 37 4.90 4.27 17.04
C LYS A 37 3.66 3.80 16.26
N PRO A 38 3.77 3.16 15.07
CA PRO A 38 2.60 2.66 14.35
C PRO A 38 1.91 1.54 15.11
N GLU A 39 2.66 0.59 15.67
CA GLU A 39 2.10 -0.54 16.41
C GLU A 39 1.24 -0.10 17.60
N ARG A 40 1.74 0.86 18.39
CA ARG A 40 0.98 1.42 19.53
C ARG A 40 -0.28 2.14 19.08
N ALA A 41 -0.20 2.94 18.02
CA ALA A 41 -1.33 3.69 17.50
C ALA A 41 -2.40 2.77 16.90
N MET A 42 -2.00 1.78 16.09
CA MET A 42 -2.92 0.78 15.52
C MET A 42 -3.59 -0.05 16.62
N ARG A 43 -2.86 -0.44 17.68
CA ARG A 43 -3.42 -1.15 18.84
C ARG A 43 -4.40 -0.29 19.63
N ALA A 44 -4.06 0.98 19.90
CA ALA A 44 -4.94 1.92 20.58
C ALA A 44 -6.22 2.19 19.78
N ALA A 45 -6.10 2.24 18.46
CA ALA A 45 -7.23 2.29 17.53
C ALA A 45 -7.90 0.93 17.33
N GLY A 46 -7.60 -0.11 18.12
CA GLY A 46 -8.28 -1.40 18.05
C GLY A 46 -8.16 -2.14 16.72
N ILE A 47 -7.22 -1.77 15.83
CA ILE A 47 -7.04 -2.39 14.53
C ILE A 47 -6.57 -3.83 14.72
N LYS A 48 -7.43 -4.78 14.36
CA LYS A 48 -7.14 -6.21 14.51
C LYS A 48 -6.35 -6.69 13.32
N SER A 49 -6.95 -6.67 12.13
CA SER A 49 -6.32 -7.12 10.90
C SER A 49 -6.43 -6.08 9.80
N THR A 50 -5.56 -6.20 8.80
CA THR A 50 -5.53 -5.30 7.65
C THR A 50 -5.65 -6.06 6.33
N ILE A 51 -6.12 -5.37 5.30
CA ILE A 51 -5.93 -5.78 3.91
C ILE A 51 -4.98 -4.78 3.27
N VAL A 52 -3.86 -5.30 2.77
CA VAL A 52 -2.86 -4.51 2.09
C VAL A 52 -3.30 -4.29 0.66
N VAL A 53 -3.38 -3.02 0.25
CA VAL A 53 -3.69 -2.66 -1.13
C VAL A 53 -2.50 -1.93 -1.77
N PHE A 54 -1.93 -2.54 -2.79
CA PHE A 54 -0.85 -1.97 -3.58
C PHE A 54 -1.27 -1.70 -5.02
N GLY A 55 -0.59 -0.74 -5.63
CA GLY A 55 -0.78 -0.41 -7.03
C GLY A 55 -0.06 0.88 -7.40
N SER A 56 -0.18 1.27 -8.66
CA SER A 56 0.49 2.46 -9.18
C SER A 56 0.04 3.74 -8.50
N ALA A 57 1.02 4.58 -8.10
CA ALA A 57 0.79 5.96 -7.68
C ALA A 57 0.40 6.89 -8.85
N ARG A 58 0.42 6.40 -10.10
CA ARG A 58 0.22 7.19 -11.32
C ARG A 58 -1.13 6.93 -12.01
N ILE A 59 -1.90 5.94 -11.56
CA ILE A 59 -3.23 5.67 -12.12
C ILE A 59 -4.18 6.75 -11.59
N LEU A 60 -4.86 7.44 -12.50
CA LEU A 60 -5.75 8.55 -12.16
C LEU A 60 -7.18 8.08 -11.95
N SER A 61 -7.96 8.88 -11.23
CA SER A 61 -9.42 8.74 -11.22
C SER A 61 -9.98 8.94 -12.63
N LEU A 62 -11.19 8.47 -12.90
CA LEU A 62 -11.80 8.66 -14.23
C LEU A 62 -11.96 10.15 -14.58
N GLY A 63 -12.35 10.97 -13.59
CA GLY A 63 -12.49 12.41 -13.77
C GLY A 63 -11.17 13.09 -14.13
N ASP A 64 -10.11 12.80 -13.38
CA ASP A 64 -8.79 13.40 -13.63
C ASP A 64 -8.17 12.89 -14.95
N ALA A 65 -8.39 11.62 -15.28
CA ALA A 65 -7.94 11.04 -16.54
C ALA A 65 -8.66 11.67 -17.75
N ALA A 66 -9.96 11.90 -17.64
CA ALA A 66 -10.76 12.56 -18.69
C ALA A 66 -10.34 14.03 -18.84
N ALA A 67 -10.22 14.77 -17.74
CA ALA A 67 -9.75 16.17 -17.76
C ALA A 67 -8.36 16.30 -18.39
N ARG A 68 -7.44 15.37 -18.09
CA ARG A 68 -6.13 15.31 -18.74
C ARG A 68 -6.22 15.05 -20.24
N LEU A 69 -7.10 14.15 -20.67
CA LEU A 69 -7.30 13.87 -22.08
C LEU A 69 -7.84 15.11 -22.81
N ASP A 70 -8.82 15.79 -22.24
CA ASP A 70 -9.40 17.02 -22.79
C ASP A 70 -8.36 18.13 -22.90
N GLN A 71 -7.51 18.29 -21.87
CA GLN A 71 -6.41 19.24 -21.87
C GLN A 71 -5.42 18.96 -23.01
N VAL A 72 -4.97 17.70 -23.16
CA VAL A 72 -4.01 17.31 -24.21
C VAL A 72 -4.63 17.46 -25.60
N GLN A 73 -5.92 17.15 -25.76
CA GLN A 73 -6.64 17.36 -27.01
C GLN A 73 -6.72 18.85 -27.38
N SER A 74 -7.02 19.71 -26.40
CA SER A 74 -7.12 21.16 -26.61
C SER A 74 -5.76 21.74 -27.02
N GLN A 75 -4.69 21.39 -26.31
CA GLN A 75 -3.33 21.81 -26.65
C GLN A 75 -2.89 21.35 -28.06
N ASN A 76 -3.29 20.15 -28.47
CA ASN A 76 -2.99 19.64 -29.82
C ASN A 76 -3.77 20.37 -30.92
N ARG A 77 -4.98 20.88 -30.63
CA ARG A 77 -5.75 21.71 -31.57
C ARG A 77 -5.18 23.11 -31.68
N GLU A 78 -4.77 23.71 -30.56
CA GLU A 78 -4.22 25.07 -30.51
C GLU A 78 -2.82 25.16 -31.12
N ASN A 79 -1.97 24.13 -30.94
CA ASN A 79 -0.63 24.10 -31.51
C ASN A 79 -0.34 22.75 -32.21
N PRO A 80 -0.86 22.55 -33.44
CA PRO A 80 -0.62 21.35 -34.22
C PRO A 80 0.86 21.26 -34.60
N GLY A 81 1.60 20.33 -33.99
CA GLY A 81 3.04 20.15 -34.24
C GLY A 81 3.94 20.39 -33.03
N ARG A 82 3.37 20.65 -31.83
CA ARG A 82 4.16 20.72 -30.61
C ARG A 82 5.00 19.43 -30.39
N PRO A 83 6.24 19.54 -29.87
CA PRO A 83 7.04 18.37 -29.52
C PRO A 83 6.26 17.43 -28.60
N ASN A 84 6.41 16.11 -28.78
CA ASN A 84 5.79 15.06 -27.96
C ASN A 84 4.25 14.96 -27.99
N ALA A 85 3.54 15.69 -28.88
CA ALA A 85 2.08 15.67 -28.96
C ALA A 85 1.47 14.26 -29.05
N HIS A 86 2.09 13.39 -29.87
CA HIS A 86 1.66 12.01 -30.04
C HIS A 86 1.87 11.18 -28.76
N THR A 87 3.05 11.29 -28.15
CA THR A 87 3.41 10.59 -26.91
C THR A 87 2.48 10.98 -25.77
N GLU A 88 2.15 12.26 -25.64
CA GLU A 88 1.24 12.77 -24.62
C GLU A 88 -0.21 12.33 -24.86
N MET A 89 -0.68 12.35 -26.11
CA MET A 89 -1.99 11.82 -26.48
C MET A 89 -2.11 10.35 -26.09
N MET A 90 -1.11 9.53 -26.43
CA MET A 90 -1.10 8.11 -26.07
C MET A 90 -1.02 7.91 -24.55
N ALA A 91 -0.30 8.77 -23.82
CA ALA A 91 -0.28 8.73 -22.36
C ALA A 91 -1.64 9.08 -21.74
N ALA A 92 -2.35 10.07 -22.28
CA ALA A 92 -3.68 10.45 -21.82
C ALA A 92 -4.73 9.35 -22.09
N LEU A 93 -4.71 8.75 -23.29
CA LEU A 93 -5.56 7.61 -23.61
C LEU A 93 -5.29 6.41 -22.68
N ARG A 94 -4.02 6.13 -22.37
CA ARG A 94 -3.66 5.11 -21.36
C ARG A 94 -4.17 5.48 -19.98
N ALA A 95 -4.10 6.74 -19.57
CA ALA A 95 -4.62 7.18 -18.28
C ALA A 95 -6.13 6.88 -18.15
N VAL A 96 -6.92 7.16 -19.21
CA VAL A 96 -8.34 6.80 -19.25
C VAL A 96 -8.55 5.30 -19.22
N LYS A 97 -7.79 4.52 -20.01
CA LYS A 97 -7.87 3.04 -19.99
C LYS A 97 -7.65 2.47 -18.58
N TYR A 98 -6.66 2.98 -17.85
CA TYR A 98 -6.27 2.45 -16.53
C TYR A 98 -7.12 3.01 -15.38
N SER A 99 -7.90 4.08 -15.58
CA SER A 99 -8.74 4.67 -14.53
C SER A 99 -9.82 3.72 -14.00
N ARG A 100 -10.16 2.67 -14.78
CA ARG A 100 -10.98 1.55 -14.29
C ARG A 100 -10.41 0.94 -13.00
N TYR A 101 -9.09 0.79 -12.88
CA TYR A 101 -8.45 0.20 -11.71
C TYR A 101 -8.54 1.09 -10.49
N TYR A 102 -8.55 2.42 -10.65
CA TYR A 102 -8.85 3.35 -9.57
C TYR A 102 -10.28 3.10 -9.06
N SER A 103 -11.24 3.01 -9.98
CA SER A 103 -12.65 2.79 -9.64
C SER A 103 -12.86 1.45 -8.91
N GLU A 104 -12.22 0.38 -9.39
CA GLU A 104 -12.27 -0.94 -8.75
C GLU A 104 -11.59 -0.95 -7.39
N ALA A 105 -10.44 -0.30 -7.20
CA ALA A 105 -9.78 -0.20 -5.90
C ALA A 105 -10.64 0.55 -4.87
N GLN A 106 -11.27 1.65 -5.29
CA GLN A 106 -12.20 2.41 -4.44
C GLN A 106 -13.44 1.60 -4.09
N ARG A 107 -14.06 0.93 -5.08
CA ARG A 107 -15.21 0.05 -4.85
C ARG A 107 -14.86 -1.10 -3.91
N PHE A 108 -13.74 -1.78 -4.16
CA PHE A 108 -13.24 -2.88 -3.32
C PHE A 108 -13.10 -2.45 -1.86
N ALA A 109 -12.37 -1.37 -1.60
CA ALA A 109 -12.17 -0.85 -0.26
C ALA A 109 -13.49 -0.47 0.44
N SER A 110 -14.46 0.06 -0.32
CA SER A 110 -15.79 0.38 0.20
C SER A 110 -16.57 -0.87 0.60
N LEU A 111 -16.56 -1.91 -0.25
CA LEU A 111 -17.26 -3.18 -0.02
C LEU A 111 -16.69 -3.91 1.20
N VAL A 112 -15.37 -4.08 1.23
CA VAL A 112 -14.69 -4.82 2.31
C VAL A 112 -14.87 -4.11 3.66
N SER A 113 -14.81 -2.77 3.65
CA SER A 113 -15.00 -1.98 4.86
C SER A 113 -16.44 -2.08 5.40
N ARG A 114 -17.46 -1.94 4.53
CA ARG A 114 -18.85 -2.15 4.94
C ARG A 114 -19.10 -3.55 5.49
N ARG A 115 -18.50 -4.56 4.84
CA ARG A 115 -18.70 -5.97 5.17
C ARG A 115 -18.10 -6.39 6.50
N PHE A 116 -16.94 -5.82 6.88
CA PHE A 116 -16.14 -6.33 7.99
C PHE A 116 -15.87 -5.33 9.11
N GLN A 117 -16.18 -4.04 8.92
CA GLN A 117 -15.87 -2.96 9.88
C GLN A 117 -17.14 -2.25 10.38
N HIS A 118 -18.20 -3.00 10.64
CA HIS A 118 -19.43 -2.51 11.29
C HIS A 118 -19.52 -2.98 12.74
N GLU A 119 -20.38 -2.33 13.53
CA GLU A 119 -20.61 -2.68 14.95
C GLU A 119 -19.34 -2.61 15.81
N GLY A 120 -18.46 -1.64 15.53
CA GLY A 120 -17.21 -1.43 16.28
C GLY A 120 -16.06 -2.37 15.90
N ARG A 121 -16.28 -3.32 14.98
CA ARG A 121 -15.26 -4.22 14.43
C ARG A 121 -14.23 -3.45 13.59
N ARG A 122 -12.99 -3.94 13.62
CA ARG A 122 -11.82 -3.31 12.98
C ARG A 122 -10.88 -4.39 12.40
N GLU A 123 -11.50 -5.35 11.74
CA GLU A 123 -10.88 -6.40 10.97
C GLU A 123 -10.86 -6.01 9.48
N PHE A 124 -9.88 -6.50 8.74
CA PHE A 124 -9.69 -6.19 7.33
C PHE A 124 -9.67 -4.67 7.02
N VAL A 125 -9.06 -3.90 7.92
CA VAL A 125 -8.88 -2.46 7.73
C VAL A 125 -7.96 -2.21 6.53
N VAL A 126 -8.39 -1.34 5.62
CA VAL A 126 -7.60 -1.03 4.43
C VAL A 126 -6.31 -0.32 4.83
N VAL A 127 -5.17 -0.89 4.43
CA VAL A 127 -3.84 -0.29 4.60
C VAL A 127 -3.17 -0.10 3.25
N THR A 128 -2.60 1.08 3.02
CA THR A 128 -1.92 1.43 1.77
C THR A 128 -0.62 2.16 2.07
N GLY A 129 0.16 2.47 1.02
CA GLY A 129 1.32 3.34 1.13
C GLY A 129 1.00 4.82 1.32
N GLY A 130 -0.27 5.21 1.36
CA GLY A 130 -0.74 6.56 1.65
C GLY A 130 -0.47 7.60 0.56
N GLY A 131 -0.03 7.19 -0.63
CA GLY A 131 0.18 8.06 -1.79
C GLY A 131 -1.08 8.30 -2.64
N PRO A 132 -0.96 8.96 -3.80
CA PRO A 132 -2.03 9.11 -4.78
C PRO A 132 -2.25 7.80 -5.56
N GLY A 133 -3.15 7.84 -6.53
CA GLY A 133 -3.46 6.74 -7.43
C GLY A 133 -4.19 5.60 -6.73
N ILE A 134 -3.77 4.35 -6.93
CA ILE A 134 -4.48 3.20 -6.34
C ILE A 134 -4.52 3.26 -4.81
N MET A 135 -3.43 3.72 -4.19
CA MET A 135 -3.38 3.88 -2.72
C MET A 135 -4.47 4.83 -2.24
N GLU A 136 -4.58 6.00 -2.87
CA GLU A 136 -5.64 6.97 -2.59
C GLU A 136 -7.02 6.39 -2.88
N ALA A 137 -7.22 5.71 -4.01
CA ALA A 137 -8.50 5.11 -4.36
C ALA A 137 -9.00 4.16 -3.26
N ALA A 138 -8.11 3.28 -2.78
CA ALA A 138 -8.42 2.36 -1.69
C ALA A 138 -8.69 3.09 -0.37
N ASN A 139 -7.86 4.07 0.02
CA ASN A 139 -8.13 4.86 1.22
C ASN A 139 -9.48 5.59 1.13
N ARG A 140 -9.77 6.19 -0.03
CA ARG A 140 -11.02 6.90 -0.34
C ARG A 140 -12.24 6.00 -0.22
N GLY A 141 -12.16 4.77 -0.71
CA GLY A 141 -13.26 3.81 -0.61
C GLY A 141 -13.63 3.48 0.83
N ALA A 142 -12.64 3.22 1.68
CA ALA A 142 -12.86 3.00 3.12
C ALA A 142 -13.40 4.26 3.81
N PHE A 143 -12.80 5.43 3.53
CA PHE A 143 -13.21 6.71 4.10
C PHE A 143 -14.67 7.06 3.80
N GLN A 144 -15.12 6.86 2.56
CA GLN A 144 -16.48 7.20 2.12
C GLN A 144 -17.58 6.39 2.82
N VAL A 145 -17.24 5.26 3.43
CA VAL A 145 -18.17 4.44 4.20
C VAL A 145 -18.01 4.62 5.70
N GLY A 146 -17.23 5.62 6.13
CA GLY A 146 -16.99 5.95 7.54
C GLY A 146 -16.05 4.98 8.26
N ALA A 147 -15.33 4.14 7.51
CA ALA A 147 -14.41 3.16 8.07
C ALA A 147 -12.99 3.74 8.25
N PRO A 148 -12.22 3.26 9.25
CA PRO A 148 -10.82 3.64 9.38
C PRO A 148 -10.01 3.24 8.15
N SER A 149 -9.00 4.04 7.81
CA SER A 149 -8.08 3.73 6.74
C SER A 149 -6.65 4.12 7.11
N VAL A 150 -5.71 3.21 6.89
CA VAL A 150 -4.32 3.35 7.30
C VAL A 150 -3.45 3.77 6.12
N GLY A 151 -2.56 4.73 6.36
CA GLY A 151 -1.54 5.16 5.42
C GLY A 151 -0.15 4.99 5.99
N LEU A 152 0.66 4.13 5.37
CA LEU A 152 2.07 3.94 5.70
C LEU A 152 2.91 4.68 4.66
N ASN A 153 3.08 5.99 4.80
CA ASN A 153 3.90 6.82 3.91
C ASN A 153 5.40 6.61 4.15
N VAL A 154 6.23 6.97 3.18
CA VAL A 154 7.69 6.93 3.32
C VAL A 154 8.31 8.27 2.95
N ALA A 155 9.38 8.66 3.65
CA ALA A 155 10.17 9.81 3.28
C ALA A 155 10.90 9.53 1.96
N LEU A 156 10.64 10.36 0.95
CA LEU A 156 11.25 10.29 -0.38
C LEU A 156 12.00 11.60 -0.66
N PRO A 157 12.99 11.60 -1.59
CA PRO A 157 13.70 12.82 -2.00
C PRO A 157 12.77 13.93 -2.52
N HIS A 158 11.68 13.53 -3.17
CA HIS A 158 10.56 14.41 -3.48
C HIS A 158 9.36 13.98 -2.65
N GLU A 159 8.90 14.87 -1.79
CA GLU A 159 7.90 14.55 -0.78
C GLU A 159 6.55 14.20 -1.43
N GLN A 160 6.08 12.99 -1.16
CA GLN A 160 4.73 12.57 -1.49
C GLN A 160 3.81 13.00 -0.35
N GLN A 161 2.92 13.95 -0.62
CA GLN A 161 1.89 14.32 0.35
C GLN A 161 0.98 13.10 0.62
N PRO A 162 0.61 12.85 1.89
CA PRO A 162 -0.36 11.82 2.20
C PRO A 162 -1.70 12.17 1.55
N ASN A 163 -2.40 11.18 1.01
CA ASN A 163 -3.73 11.42 0.46
C ASN A 163 -4.74 11.78 1.58
N PRO A 164 -5.77 12.59 1.29
CA PRO A 164 -6.63 13.18 2.31
C PRO A 164 -7.67 12.21 2.91
N TYR A 165 -7.65 10.94 2.50
CA TYR A 165 -8.63 9.92 2.90
C TYR A 165 -8.09 8.95 3.96
N ILE A 166 -6.86 9.18 4.45
CA ILE A 166 -6.27 8.44 5.55
C ILE A 166 -6.85 8.97 6.87
N THR A 167 -7.18 8.08 7.81
CA THR A 167 -7.58 8.50 9.16
C THR A 167 -6.39 9.20 9.83
N PRO A 168 -6.55 10.44 10.35
CA PRO A 168 -5.42 11.24 10.83
C PRO A 168 -4.52 10.53 11.87
N GLU A 169 -5.10 9.78 12.80
CA GLU A 169 -4.38 9.03 13.83
C GLU A 169 -3.67 7.77 13.29
N LEU A 170 -3.96 7.40 12.04
CA LEU A 170 -3.41 6.24 11.32
C LEU A 170 -2.59 6.65 10.09
N ALA A 171 -2.16 7.91 10.02
CA ALA A 171 -1.23 8.43 9.03
C ALA A 171 0.22 8.36 9.56
N PHE A 172 0.96 7.34 9.13
CA PHE A 172 2.33 7.11 9.57
C PHE A 172 3.33 7.46 8.47
N ARG A 173 4.48 8.01 8.86
CA ARG A 173 5.58 8.34 7.95
C ARG A 173 6.85 7.65 8.42
N PHE A 174 7.41 6.81 7.56
CA PHE A 174 8.62 6.05 7.81
C PHE A 174 9.84 6.68 7.14
N ARG A 175 11.00 6.58 7.77
CA ARG A 175 12.30 6.82 7.12
C ARG A 175 12.86 5.52 6.58
N TYR A 176 12.65 4.41 7.29
CA TYR A 176 13.24 3.11 6.95
C TYR A 176 12.24 2.24 6.19
N PHE A 177 12.55 1.92 4.93
CA PHE A 177 11.70 1.09 4.07
C PHE A 177 11.40 -0.29 4.67
N SER A 178 12.37 -0.92 5.32
CA SER A 178 12.22 -2.25 5.91
C SER A 178 11.15 -2.29 7.01
N LEU A 179 11.10 -1.29 7.88
CA LEU A 179 10.07 -1.23 8.92
C LEU A 179 8.69 -0.92 8.36
N ARG A 180 8.62 -0.10 7.31
CA ARG A 180 7.37 0.12 6.58
C ARG A 180 6.82 -1.18 6.00
N LYS A 181 7.66 -1.95 5.31
CA LYS A 181 7.35 -3.28 4.76
C LYS A 181 6.86 -4.23 5.85
N MET A 182 7.58 -4.29 6.96
CA MET A 182 7.18 -5.08 8.13
C MET A 182 5.77 -4.70 8.62
N HIS A 183 5.45 -3.41 8.75
CA HIS A 183 4.13 -2.95 9.20
C HIS A 183 2.99 -3.25 8.23
N PHE A 184 3.26 -3.36 6.92
CA PHE A 184 2.23 -3.86 6.00
C PHE A 184 1.82 -5.29 6.36
N LEU A 185 2.80 -6.14 6.68
CA LEU A 185 2.60 -7.59 6.76
C LEU A 185 2.25 -8.10 8.16
N MET A 186 2.67 -7.41 9.22
CA MET A 186 2.42 -7.81 10.62
C MET A 186 0.95 -8.10 10.95
N ARG A 187 0.02 -7.42 10.27
CA ARG A 187 -1.44 -7.55 10.48
C ARG A 187 -2.20 -7.96 9.22
N ALA A 188 -1.50 -8.20 8.12
CA ALA A 188 -2.14 -8.50 6.85
C ALA A 188 -2.87 -9.83 6.91
N LYS A 189 -4.10 -9.80 6.41
CA LYS A 189 -4.92 -10.97 6.12
C LYS A 189 -5.30 -11.05 4.64
N ALA A 190 -4.76 -10.17 3.81
CA ALA A 190 -4.78 -10.30 2.36
C ALA A 190 -3.81 -9.29 1.78
N LEU A 191 -3.30 -9.61 0.59
CA LEU A 191 -2.68 -8.66 -0.30
C LEU A 191 -3.54 -8.54 -1.57
N VAL A 192 -3.88 -7.32 -1.96
CA VAL A 192 -4.56 -7.03 -3.23
C VAL A 192 -3.66 -6.11 -4.05
N ALA A 193 -3.09 -6.64 -5.12
CA ALA A 193 -2.15 -5.94 -5.99
C ALA A 193 -2.83 -5.54 -7.31
N PHE A 194 -3.07 -4.24 -7.47
CA PHE A 194 -3.50 -3.64 -8.73
C PHE A 194 -2.30 -3.35 -9.63
N PRO A 195 -2.51 -3.07 -10.93
CA PRO A 195 -1.42 -2.73 -11.84
C PRO A 195 -0.53 -1.61 -11.30
N GLY A 196 0.78 -1.87 -11.32
CA GLY A 196 1.78 -1.10 -10.59
C GLY A 196 3.14 -1.12 -11.25
N GLY A 197 4.05 -0.32 -10.70
CA GLY A 197 5.46 -0.29 -11.11
C GLY A 197 6.35 -1.02 -10.11
N PHE A 198 7.63 -0.64 -10.05
CA PHE A 198 8.62 -1.29 -9.19
C PHE A 198 8.21 -1.43 -7.73
N GLY A 199 7.64 -0.40 -7.11
CA GLY A 199 7.21 -0.50 -5.71
C GLY A 199 6.11 -1.54 -5.49
N THR A 200 5.19 -1.71 -6.44
CA THR A 200 4.14 -2.74 -6.35
C THR A 200 4.72 -4.14 -6.55
N ILE A 201 5.68 -4.27 -7.46
CA ILE A 201 6.34 -5.54 -7.78
C ILE A 201 7.23 -5.99 -6.61
N ASP A 202 8.01 -5.07 -6.04
CA ASP A 202 8.85 -5.28 -4.86
C ASP A 202 8.04 -5.87 -3.70
N GLU A 203 6.94 -5.21 -3.33
CA GLU A 203 6.08 -5.67 -2.24
C GLU A 203 5.34 -6.98 -2.58
N LEU A 204 4.92 -7.18 -3.84
CA LEU A 204 4.28 -8.42 -4.27
C LEU A 204 5.23 -9.61 -4.10
N PHE A 205 6.46 -9.52 -4.63
CA PHE A 205 7.42 -10.61 -4.53
C PHE A 205 7.88 -10.84 -3.09
N GLU A 206 7.98 -9.79 -2.27
CA GLU A 206 8.26 -9.96 -0.84
C GLU A 206 7.19 -10.81 -0.15
N VAL A 207 5.90 -10.54 -0.39
CA VAL A 207 4.82 -11.35 0.19
C VAL A 207 4.85 -12.78 -0.34
N LEU A 208 5.01 -12.99 -1.65
CA LEU A 208 5.09 -14.33 -2.23
C LEU A 208 6.25 -15.13 -1.61
N THR A 209 7.44 -14.54 -1.51
CA THR A 209 8.61 -15.17 -0.89
C THR A 209 8.38 -15.47 0.60
N LEU A 210 7.77 -14.56 1.36
CA LEU A 210 7.50 -14.79 2.79
C LEU A 210 6.47 -15.89 3.04
N VAL A 211 5.45 -15.99 2.18
CA VAL A 211 4.45 -17.07 2.24
C VAL A 211 5.09 -18.40 1.81
N GLN A 212 5.84 -18.42 0.70
CA GLN A 212 6.57 -19.59 0.20
C GLN A 212 7.54 -20.16 1.24
N THR A 213 8.28 -19.30 1.94
CA THR A 213 9.28 -19.69 2.94
C THR A 213 8.70 -19.91 4.34
N CYS A 214 7.37 -19.89 4.49
CA CYS A 214 6.67 -20.04 5.76
C CYS A 214 7.12 -19.02 6.84
N LYS A 215 7.63 -17.86 6.44
CA LYS A 215 7.97 -16.74 7.34
C LYS A 215 6.78 -15.84 7.65
N MET A 216 5.67 -16.06 6.95
CA MET A 216 4.38 -15.43 7.18
C MET A 216 3.27 -16.49 7.04
N PRO A 217 2.16 -16.38 7.79
CA PRO A 217 0.98 -17.21 7.56
C PRO A 217 0.49 -17.09 6.11
N LYS A 218 -0.08 -18.17 5.58
CA LYS A 218 -0.75 -18.11 4.27
C LYS A 218 -1.87 -17.08 4.33
N VAL A 219 -1.87 -16.17 3.35
CA VAL A 219 -2.90 -15.15 3.15
C VAL A 219 -3.24 -15.11 1.66
N PRO A 220 -4.47 -14.75 1.28
CA PRO A 220 -4.82 -14.59 -0.12
C PRO A 220 -4.02 -13.43 -0.74
N VAL A 221 -3.31 -13.73 -1.83
CA VAL A 221 -2.62 -12.75 -2.68
C VAL A 221 -3.39 -12.63 -3.99
N ILE A 222 -4.03 -11.50 -4.23
CA ILE A 222 -4.97 -11.30 -5.34
C ILE A 222 -4.39 -10.27 -6.32
N LEU A 223 -4.15 -10.71 -7.55
CA LEU A 223 -3.61 -9.90 -8.65
C LEU A 223 -4.77 -9.36 -9.52
N VAL A 224 -5.00 -8.06 -9.48
CA VAL A 224 -6.12 -7.43 -10.20
C VAL A 224 -5.72 -7.11 -11.64
N GLY A 225 -6.53 -7.52 -12.61
CA GLY A 225 -6.30 -7.33 -14.04
C GLY A 225 -5.31 -8.33 -14.61
N SER A 226 -5.77 -9.57 -14.80
CA SER A 226 -4.96 -10.71 -15.23
C SER A 226 -4.11 -10.44 -16.49
N ALA A 227 -4.68 -9.74 -17.47
CA ALA A 227 -3.97 -9.38 -18.70
C ALA A 227 -2.72 -8.52 -18.45
N PHE A 228 -2.75 -7.61 -17.47
CA PHE A 228 -1.58 -6.81 -17.11
C PHE A 228 -0.46 -7.69 -16.54
N TRP A 229 -0.80 -8.53 -15.57
CA TRP A 229 0.17 -9.37 -14.87
C TRP A 229 0.79 -10.43 -15.77
N LYS A 230 -0.01 -11.11 -16.60
CA LYS A 230 0.47 -12.10 -17.58
C LYS A 230 1.36 -11.49 -18.68
N SER A 231 1.16 -10.21 -18.99
CA SER A 231 2.06 -9.49 -19.91
C SER A 231 3.34 -9.00 -19.23
N LEU A 232 3.35 -8.88 -17.89
CA LEU A 232 4.48 -8.36 -17.14
C LEU A 232 5.43 -9.48 -16.71
N ILE A 233 4.90 -10.61 -16.25
CA ILE A 233 5.66 -11.74 -15.69
C ILE A 233 5.09 -13.03 -16.27
N ASP A 234 5.97 -13.81 -16.88
CA ASP A 234 5.66 -15.17 -17.29
C ASP A 234 5.99 -16.12 -16.12
N PHE A 235 4.99 -16.36 -15.27
CA PHE A 235 5.14 -17.26 -14.12
C PHE A 235 5.24 -18.73 -14.54
N ASP A 236 4.66 -19.11 -15.69
CA ASP A 236 4.76 -20.47 -16.21
C ASP A 236 6.21 -20.73 -16.64
N PHE A 237 6.86 -19.77 -17.32
CA PHE A 237 8.28 -19.85 -17.66
C PHE A 237 9.18 -20.04 -16.42
N LEU A 238 8.92 -19.33 -15.31
CA LEU A 238 9.68 -19.54 -14.07
C LEU A 238 9.53 -20.97 -13.51
N CYS A 239 8.36 -21.58 -13.72
CA CYS A 239 8.10 -22.96 -13.32
C CYS A 239 8.74 -23.97 -14.29
N GLU A 240 8.75 -23.68 -15.59
CA GLU A 240 9.37 -24.52 -16.62
C GLU A 240 10.90 -24.57 -16.47
N GLU A 241 11.51 -23.47 -16.03
CA GLU A 241 12.95 -23.36 -15.75
C GLU A 241 13.35 -23.86 -14.34
N ASP A 242 12.45 -24.55 -13.64
CA ASP A 242 12.67 -25.08 -12.27
C ASP A 242 13.08 -24.01 -11.23
N LEU A 243 12.75 -22.73 -11.45
CA LEU A 243 13.07 -21.63 -10.53
C LEU A 243 12.01 -21.46 -9.44
N VAL A 244 10.78 -21.89 -9.70
CA VAL A 244 9.67 -21.99 -8.74
C VAL A 244 8.93 -23.31 -8.95
N SER A 245 8.26 -23.82 -7.91
CA SER A 245 7.46 -25.04 -8.04
C SER A 245 6.08 -24.74 -8.64
N ARG A 246 5.42 -25.78 -9.19
CA ARG A 246 4.03 -25.66 -9.66
C ARG A 246 3.05 -25.29 -8.53
N GLU A 247 3.34 -25.72 -7.31
CA GLU A 247 2.54 -25.36 -6.12
C GLU A 247 2.68 -23.86 -5.79
N ASP A 248 3.83 -23.25 -6.04
CA ASP A 248 4.03 -21.80 -5.80
C ASP A 248 3.11 -20.94 -6.68
N LEU A 249 2.68 -21.44 -7.84
CA LEU A 249 1.72 -20.75 -8.69
C LEU A 249 0.29 -20.70 -8.10
N THR A 250 0.05 -21.46 -7.01
CA THR A 250 -1.21 -21.41 -6.24
C THR A 250 -1.19 -20.35 -5.13
N LEU A 251 -0.03 -19.70 -4.89
CA LEU A 251 0.12 -18.67 -3.85
C LEU A 251 -0.67 -17.40 -4.16
N PHE A 252 -1.04 -17.19 -5.42
CA PHE A 252 -1.82 -16.05 -5.86
C PHE A 252 -2.98 -16.45 -6.78
N SER A 253 -3.97 -15.58 -6.86
CA SER A 253 -5.11 -15.69 -7.76
C SER A 253 -5.29 -14.40 -8.55
N TYR A 254 -6.08 -14.45 -9.61
CA TYR A 254 -6.45 -13.27 -10.39
C TYR A 254 -7.86 -12.79 -10.04
N ALA A 255 -8.08 -11.48 -10.13
CA ALA A 255 -9.42 -10.90 -10.05
C ALA A 255 -9.62 -9.80 -11.10
N GLU A 256 -10.86 -9.64 -11.58
CA GLU A 256 -11.20 -8.62 -12.57
C GLU A 256 -12.08 -7.48 -12.03
N SER A 257 -12.65 -7.64 -10.84
CA SER A 257 -13.56 -6.65 -10.22
C SER A 257 -13.50 -6.68 -8.70
N ALA A 258 -13.96 -5.61 -8.06
CA ALA A 258 -14.09 -5.49 -6.63
C ALA A 258 -14.90 -6.64 -6.00
N ASP A 259 -16.01 -7.03 -6.62
CA ASP A 259 -16.86 -8.13 -6.14
C ASP A 259 -16.13 -9.46 -6.22
N ASP A 260 -15.29 -9.65 -7.24
CA ASP A 260 -14.48 -10.85 -7.37
C ASP A 260 -13.43 -10.97 -6.27
N ILE A 261 -12.77 -9.85 -5.94
CA ILE A 261 -11.83 -9.80 -4.82
C ILE A 261 -12.56 -10.15 -3.52
N VAL A 262 -13.72 -9.53 -3.25
CA VAL A 262 -14.50 -9.81 -2.03
C VAL A 262 -14.94 -11.27 -1.96
N ARG A 263 -15.46 -11.84 -3.05
CA ARG A 263 -15.84 -13.26 -3.10
C ARG A 263 -14.67 -14.18 -2.81
N GLN A 264 -13.48 -13.90 -3.33
CA GLN A 264 -12.29 -14.71 -3.06
C GLN A 264 -11.89 -14.63 -1.59
N LEU A 265 -11.96 -13.44 -0.97
CA LEU A 265 -11.71 -13.28 0.47
C LEU A 265 -12.73 -14.05 1.31
N GLU A 266 -14.02 -13.98 0.96
CA GLU A 266 -15.09 -14.71 1.65
C GLU A 266 -14.94 -16.22 1.47
N THR A 267 -14.50 -16.68 0.29
CA THR A 267 -14.24 -18.10 0.04
C THR A 267 -13.06 -18.61 0.86
N TYR A 268 -12.01 -17.80 0.98
CA TYR A 268 -10.81 -18.17 1.72
C TYR A 268 -11.04 -18.21 3.25
N TYR A 269 -11.78 -17.24 3.79
CA TYR A 269 -11.99 -17.11 5.23
C TYR A 269 -13.30 -17.73 5.75
N GLY A 270 -14.26 -18.02 4.87
CA GLY A 270 -15.60 -18.46 5.25
C GLY A 270 -16.33 -17.43 6.14
N ASP A 271 -17.21 -17.92 7.01
CA ASP A 271 -17.92 -17.10 8.01
C ASP A 271 -17.00 -16.61 9.15
N GLN A 272 -15.76 -17.10 9.22
CA GLN A 272 -14.80 -16.73 10.26
C GLN A 272 -13.86 -15.64 9.77
N VAL A 273 -14.13 -14.40 10.17
CA VAL A 273 -13.19 -13.30 10.00
C VAL A 273 -12.05 -13.47 11.01
N PRO A 274 -10.80 -13.73 10.59
CA PRO A 274 -9.74 -13.95 11.56
C PRO A 274 -9.38 -12.63 12.25
N SER A 275 -9.54 -12.60 13.57
CA SER A 275 -8.83 -11.66 14.43
C SER A 275 -7.31 -11.86 14.22
N ALA A 276 -6.52 -10.78 14.25
CA ALA A 276 -5.08 -10.93 14.43
C ALA A 276 -4.79 -11.26 15.90
N THR A 277 -5.04 -12.51 16.28
CA THR A 277 -4.55 -13.06 17.54
C THR A 277 -3.34 -13.92 17.25
N THR A 278 -2.18 -13.33 17.60
CA THR A 278 -0.84 -13.89 17.83
C THR A 278 -0.21 -14.69 16.69
N PRO A 279 1.11 -14.52 16.44
CA PRO A 279 1.83 -15.57 15.73
C PRO A 279 1.65 -16.82 16.58
N GLU A 280 0.89 -17.81 16.08
CA GLU A 280 1.22 -19.18 16.45
C GLU A 280 2.70 -19.30 16.19
N SER A 281 3.43 -19.63 17.25
CA SER A 281 4.84 -19.94 17.22
C SER A 281 5.09 -20.83 16.00
N VAL A 282 5.64 -20.24 14.94
CA VAL A 282 6.28 -21.04 13.90
C VAL A 282 7.42 -21.76 14.64
N PRO A 283 7.48 -23.10 14.59
CA PRO A 283 8.54 -23.85 15.25
C PRO A 283 9.94 -23.41 14.79
#